data_AF-A0A9D0CTG8-F1
#
_entry.id   AF-A0A9D0CTG8-F1
#
_cell.length_a   1.000
_cell.length_b   1.000
_cell.length_c   1.000
_cell.angle_alpha   90.00
_cell.angle_beta   90.00
_cell.angle_gamma   90.00
#
_symmetry.space_group_name_H-M   'P 1'
#
loop_
_entity.id
_entity.type
_entity.pdbx_description
1 polymer ?
#
loop_
_entity_poly.entity_id
_entity_poly.type
_entity_poly.pdbx_seq_one_letter_code
_entity_poly.pdbx_strand_id
1 'polypeptide(L)'
;MTHITSLLPLRGITVTLEFLQPARFRIFHHAALTAFLRHLLDSPAEYDRFLVVDAPESGRTHYQPGDQYHFTIISVLGGELLLQELLDRLRRLPFTARRTEPWLPMRDNLRFIRVVDLFSGERVARVADAIAYDHRSLAAEASLWQNAAHPPLWRWMSPARLSRPPTAQGKKPRGFPFCRNDEDIDGQLLLRRCHDAIIGLVQRRTGERPRRPPTPEIDCSDVIAFWLDNHYQQPGGKRRKMGGLGGRLHLHLPPDADSIHWQALALGQYLGVGENRAFGLGRYRLYTPDGAVTAHRAEPAHGLMRQVVQWDNLLEAFRVVRERAGDRDRIPRLGDQRAIGVLKALQQNLRAGRYRPATLEIELDRKKDGTPRVLAIPPWEDRVAQRAVSQILSPGLEDAFHPDSHGYRHGRSRLSARDAILKAWDEGYRWLFESDIEDFFPSVRWDHLEARLQALYGDDPLVELMMDWMRAPMQWQGRPLKRDRGLPQGSSLSPLFANLLLDDFDRDMEAAGLRMIRFADDFIILCKDPEQARAARDIVEQSLEDLDLTLKEKKTAVRHFRDGFRYLGFLFLNDMALDSPRRQQADRGPLRLPPEWQVLLADRPARELSRKQAEQG
;
A
#
# COMPACT_ATOMS: atom_id res chain seq x y z
N MET A 1 7.10 2.63 -40.41
CA MET A 1 7.43 2.93 -39.00
C MET A 1 6.29 2.42 -38.13
N THR A 2 6.57 1.58 -37.13
CA THR A 2 5.55 1.19 -36.15
C THR A 2 5.16 2.42 -35.32
N HIS A 3 3.92 2.49 -34.84
CA HIS A 3 3.48 3.63 -34.02
C HIS A 3 4.35 3.84 -32.76
N ILE A 4 4.97 2.77 -32.24
CA ILE A 4 5.97 2.80 -31.16
C ILE A 4 7.19 3.65 -31.54
N THR A 5 7.76 3.46 -32.73
CA THR A 5 8.96 4.20 -33.16
C THR A 5 8.76 5.72 -33.22
N SER A 6 7.53 6.19 -33.40
CA SER A 6 7.22 7.64 -33.42
C SER A 6 7.38 8.33 -32.06
N LEU A 7 7.48 7.55 -30.96
CA LEU A 7 7.69 8.06 -29.61
C LEU A 7 9.18 8.13 -29.24
N LEU A 8 10.07 7.51 -30.02
CA LEU A 8 11.49 7.35 -29.71
C LEU A 8 12.35 8.38 -30.46
N PRO A 9 13.49 8.81 -29.87
CA PRO A 9 14.05 8.32 -28.62
C PRO A 9 13.34 8.88 -27.38
N LEU A 10 13.45 8.16 -26.26
CA LEU A 10 13.19 8.75 -24.95
C LEU A 10 14.46 9.43 -24.44
N ARG A 11 14.29 10.56 -23.74
CA ARG A 11 15.35 11.17 -22.93
C ARG A 11 14.85 11.33 -21.51
N GLY A 12 15.55 10.71 -20.56
CA GLY A 12 15.20 10.74 -19.16
C GLY A 12 16.24 11.49 -18.35
N ILE A 13 15.80 12.38 -17.47
CA ILE A 13 16.66 13.03 -16.47
C ILE A 13 16.11 12.80 -15.07
N THR A 14 17.01 12.59 -14.11
CA THR A 14 16.68 12.54 -12.69
C THR A 14 17.20 13.80 -12.01
N VAL A 15 16.28 14.53 -11.38
CA VAL A 15 16.55 15.82 -10.74
C VAL A 15 16.59 15.63 -9.23
N THR A 16 17.63 16.15 -8.60
CA THR A 16 17.74 16.28 -7.14
C THR A 16 17.44 17.72 -6.74
N LEU A 17 16.42 17.90 -5.92
CA LEU A 17 16.14 19.15 -5.22
C LEU A 17 16.43 18.99 -3.73
N GLU A 18 16.49 20.11 -3.01
CA GLU A 18 16.56 20.14 -1.56
C GLU A 18 15.53 21.12 -0.99
N PHE A 19 14.86 20.72 0.09
CA PHE A 19 13.91 21.55 0.80
C PHE A 19 14.60 22.61 1.65
N LEU A 20 14.16 23.85 1.53
CA LEU A 20 14.58 25.00 2.34
C LEU A 20 13.68 25.21 3.57
N GLN A 21 12.46 24.67 3.52
CA GLN A 21 11.45 24.75 4.58
C GLN A 21 10.77 23.39 4.74
N PRO A 22 10.15 23.10 5.89
CA PRO A 22 9.40 21.86 6.07
C PRO A 22 8.32 21.70 4.99
N ALA A 23 8.12 20.47 4.53
CA ALA A 23 7.09 20.12 3.56
C ALA A 23 6.38 18.83 3.94
N ARG A 24 5.07 18.79 3.69
CA ARG A 24 4.23 17.61 3.92
C ARG A 24 3.55 17.18 2.64
N PHE A 25 3.80 15.94 2.23
CA PHE A 25 3.13 15.29 1.12
C PHE A 25 2.08 14.30 1.63
N ARG A 26 1.19 13.90 0.71
CA ARG A 26 0.42 12.66 0.83
C ARG A 26 1.27 11.49 0.37
N ILE A 27 0.80 10.26 0.56
CA ILE A 27 1.60 9.06 0.24
C ILE A 27 2.09 9.01 -1.22
N PHE A 28 1.27 9.45 -2.20
CA PHE A 28 1.68 9.56 -3.60
C PHE A 28 1.97 11.00 -4.00
N HIS A 29 3.20 11.26 -4.45
CA HIS A 29 3.68 12.63 -4.73
C HIS A 29 3.35 13.10 -6.15
N HIS A 30 3.07 12.18 -7.05
CA HIS A 30 2.73 12.36 -8.46
C HIS A 30 1.86 13.59 -8.76
N ALA A 31 0.73 13.76 -8.07
CA ALA A 31 -0.16 14.89 -8.28
C ALA A 31 0.47 16.24 -7.89
N ALA A 32 1.15 16.30 -6.76
CA ALA A 32 1.81 17.51 -6.26
C ALA A 32 3.01 17.89 -7.13
N LEU A 33 3.84 16.90 -7.48
CA LEU A 33 4.98 17.07 -8.38
C LEU A 33 4.53 17.58 -9.75
N THR A 34 3.54 16.93 -10.35
CA THR A 34 3.05 17.35 -11.67
C THR A 34 2.45 18.75 -11.64
N ALA A 35 1.69 19.10 -10.61
CA ALA A 35 1.16 20.45 -10.45
C ALA A 35 2.28 21.49 -10.34
N PHE A 36 3.35 21.18 -9.61
CA PHE A 36 4.52 22.05 -9.48
C PHE A 36 5.25 22.23 -10.81
N LEU A 37 5.58 21.16 -11.53
CA LEU A 37 6.31 21.23 -12.80
C LEU A 37 5.50 21.92 -13.90
N ARG A 38 4.19 21.65 -13.98
CA ARG A 38 3.30 22.36 -14.90
C ARG A 38 3.26 23.85 -14.58
N HIS A 39 3.19 24.23 -13.31
CA HIS A 39 3.19 25.63 -12.93
C HIS A 39 4.50 26.33 -13.29
N LEU A 40 5.65 25.67 -13.11
CA LEU A 40 6.94 26.23 -13.53
C LEU A 40 6.96 26.55 -15.02
N LEU A 41 6.31 25.74 -15.86
CA LEU A 41 6.22 25.96 -17.30
C LEU A 41 5.06 26.89 -17.73
N ASP A 42 4.32 27.50 -16.79
CA ASP A 42 3.09 28.26 -17.07
C ASP A 42 1.98 27.39 -17.73
N SER A 43 1.91 26.11 -17.37
CA SER A 43 0.92 25.10 -17.78
C SER A 43 0.72 24.94 -19.29
N PRO A 44 1.78 24.62 -20.04
CA PRO A 44 1.70 24.52 -21.49
C PRO A 44 0.78 23.36 -21.88
N ALA A 45 -0.05 23.58 -22.90
CA ALA A 45 -0.96 22.56 -23.45
C ALA A 45 -0.22 21.30 -23.94
N GLU A 46 1.09 21.42 -24.16
CA GLU A 46 1.95 20.37 -24.68
C GLU A 46 2.54 19.44 -23.61
N TYR A 47 2.46 19.80 -22.32
CA TYR A 47 3.07 19.01 -21.23
C TYR A 47 2.66 17.54 -21.29
N ASP A 48 1.35 17.27 -21.36
CA ASP A 48 0.80 15.90 -21.35
C ASP A 48 1.00 15.15 -22.68
N ARG A 49 1.54 15.83 -23.70
CA ARG A 49 1.87 15.25 -25.00
C ARG A 49 3.31 14.77 -25.05
N PHE A 50 4.21 15.37 -24.28
CA PHE A 50 5.65 15.15 -24.43
C PHE A 50 6.34 14.66 -23.16
N LEU A 51 5.85 15.00 -21.97
CA LEU A 51 6.53 14.71 -20.71
C LEU A 51 5.76 13.69 -19.88
N VAL A 52 6.51 12.77 -19.26
CA VAL A 52 6.05 11.82 -18.25
C VAL A 52 6.93 11.98 -17.02
N VAL A 53 6.35 11.82 -15.83
CA VAL A 53 7.07 11.96 -14.56
C VAL A 53 6.99 10.69 -13.74
N ASP A 54 8.01 10.47 -12.91
CA ASP A 54 8.02 9.44 -11.88
C ASP A 54 8.51 10.05 -10.56
N ALA A 55 7.80 9.74 -9.48
CA ALA A 55 8.08 10.24 -8.15
C ALA A 55 8.50 9.08 -7.23
N PRO A 56 9.79 8.67 -7.26
CA PRO A 56 10.30 7.56 -6.47
C PRO A 56 10.21 7.80 -4.97
N GLU A 57 10.17 9.05 -4.55
CA GLU A 57 9.99 9.47 -3.15
C GLU A 57 8.60 9.16 -2.56
N SER A 58 7.64 8.71 -3.37
CA SER A 58 6.30 8.32 -2.88
C SER A 58 6.44 7.30 -1.74
N GLY A 59 5.65 7.48 -0.68
CA GLY A 59 5.79 6.77 0.60
C GLY A 59 6.33 7.67 1.71
N ARG A 60 7.24 8.61 1.40
CA ARG A 60 7.79 9.57 2.38
C ARG A 60 6.96 10.85 2.45
N THR A 61 6.21 11.05 3.53
CA THR A 61 5.29 12.20 3.63
C THR A 61 5.85 13.45 4.29
N HIS A 62 7.01 13.39 4.95
CA HIS A 62 7.57 14.52 5.71
C HIS A 62 9.01 14.84 5.29
N TYR A 63 9.27 16.12 5.08
CA TYR A 63 10.58 16.67 4.74
C TYR A 63 10.89 17.85 5.65
N GLN A 64 12.14 17.89 6.11
CA GLN A 64 12.74 18.96 6.88
C GLN A 64 13.69 19.78 5.99
N PRO A 65 14.07 21.00 6.41
CA PRO A 65 15.12 21.75 5.72
C PRO A 65 16.40 20.92 5.58
N GLY A 66 16.99 20.91 4.38
CA GLY A 66 18.16 20.11 4.04
C GLY A 66 17.83 18.71 3.50
N ASP A 67 16.58 18.25 3.59
CA ASP A 67 16.19 16.98 2.97
C ASP A 67 16.16 17.10 1.45
N GLN A 68 16.75 16.10 0.79
CA GLN A 68 16.74 15.97 -0.66
C GLN A 68 15.50 15.24 -1.16
N TYR A 69 15.11 15.57 -2.39
CA TYR A 69 13.97 15.00 -3.10
C TYR A 69 14.38 14.65 -4.53
N HIS A 70 14.19 13.39 -4.92
CA HIS A 70 14.42 12.89 -6.27
C HIS A 70 13.12 12.74 -7.07
N PHE A 71 13.19 13.09 -8.35
CA PHE A 71 12.18 12.70 -9.33
C PHE A 71 12.77 12.59 -10.72
N THR A 72 12.09 11.83 -11.57
CA THR A 72 12.49 11.63 -12.96
C THR A 72 11.49 12.30 -13.89
N ILE A 73 11.98 12.93 -14.94
CA ILE A 73 11.18 13.42 -16.07
C ILE A 73 11.69 12.72 -17.32
N ILE A 74 10.78 12.15 -18.10
CA ILE A 74 11.05 11.48 -19.37
C ILE A 74 10.34 12.26 -20.47
N SER A 75 11.09 12.72 -21.47
CA SER A 75 10.54 13.24 -22.72
C SER A 75 10.49 12.16 -23.78
N VAL A 76 9.37 12.07 -24.50
CA VAL A 76 9.32 11.38 -25.80
C VAL A 76 9.86 12.27 -26.92
N LEU A 77 10.06 11.72 -28.12
CA LEU A 77 10.51 12.46 -29.30
C LEU A 77 9.78 13.81 -29.49
N GLY A 78 10.53 14.88 -29.70
CA GLY A 78 10.01 16.24 -29.88
C GLY A 78 9.73 16.99 -28.57
N GLY A 79 9.89 16.34 -27.42
CA GLY A 79 9.75 16.95 -26.09
C GLY A 79 11.02 17.57 -25.52
N GLU A 80 12.16 17.46 -26.21
CA GLU A 80 13.48 17.79 -25.67
C GLU A 80 13.63 19.29 -25.34
N LEU A 81 13.09 20.17 -26.18
CA LEU A 81 13.10 21.61 -25.93
C LEU A 81 12.27 21.98 -24.71
N LEU A 82 11.10 21.36 -24.56
CA LEU A 82 10.22 21.58 -23.40
C LEU A 82 10.88 21.06 -22.11
N LEU A 83 11.55 19.92 -22.17
CA LEU A 83 12.31 19.37 -21.04
C LEU A 83 13.51 20.26 -20.69
N GLN A 84 14.20 20.82 -21.68
CA GLN A 84 15.32 21.73 -21.47
C GLN A 84 14.87 23.03 -20.80
N GLU A 85 13.77 23.64 -21.27
CA GLU A 85 13.16 24.82 -20.64
C GLU A 85 12.78 24.54 -19.19
N LEU A 86 12.17 23.37 -18.90
CA LEU A 86 11.84 22.98 -17.53
C LEU A 86 13.09 22.86 -16.66
N LEU A 87 14.16 22.22 -17.17
CA LEU A 87 15.42 22.09 -16.45
C LEU A 87 16.05 23.45 -16.13
N ASP A 88 16.02 24.39 -17.07
CA ASP A 88 16.57 25.73 -16.86
C ASP A 88 15.76 26.54 -15.84
N ARG A 89 14.43 26.33 -15.79
CA ARG A 89 13.59 26.90 -14.71
C ARG A 89 13.88 26.26 -13.37
N LEU A 90 14.05 24.93 -13.31
CA LEU A 90 14.40 24.21 -12.08
C LEU A 90 15.73 24.71 -11.50
N ARG A 91 16.74 24.95 -12.34
CA ARG A 91 18.06 25.47 -11.91
C ARG A 91 18.02 26.82 -11.22
N ARG A 92 16.99 27.62 -11.49
CA ARG A 92 16.79 28.96 -10.93
C ARG A 92 15.87 28.97 -9.71
N LEU A 93 15.49 27.81 -9.18
CA LEU A 93 14.76 27.71 -7.92
C LEU A 93 15.59 28.33 -6.77
N PRO A 94 14.94 29.02 -5.80
CA PRO A 94 13.49 29.14 -5.64
C PRO A 94 12.81 30.21 -6.51
N PHE A 95 13.57 31.09 -7.18
CA PHE A 95 13.05 32.31 -7.82
C PHE A 95 12.03 32.09 -8.94
N THR A 96 12.07 30.94 -9.60
CA THR A 96 11.11 30.57 -10.66
C THR A 96 9.81 30.00 -10.13
N ALA A 97 9.77 29.53 -8.88
CA ALA A 97 8.55 29.05 -8.26
C ALA A 97 7.73 30.25 -7.74
N ARG A 98 6.65 30.60 -8.44
CA ARG A 98 5.78 31.73 -8.07
C ARG A 98 4.80 31.41 -6.94
N ARG A 99 4.55 30.13 -6.69
CA ARG A 99 3.64 29.67 -5.63
C ARG A 99 4.32 29.79 -4.28
N THR A 100 3.58 30.29 -3.30
CA THR A 100 4.04 30.53 -1.93
C THR A 100 3.07 30.00 -0.88
N GLU A 101 1.95 29.40 -1.31
CA GLU A 101 0.91 28.93 -0.40
C GLU A 101 1.45 27.83 0.54
N PRO A 102 1.44 28.01 1.87
CA PRO A 102 2.16 27.13 2.80
C PRO A 102 1.70 25.66 2.80
N TRP A 103 0.44 25.39 2.39
CA TRP A 103 -0.10 24.03 2.33
C TRP A 103 0.38 23.23 1.12
N LEU A 104 1.08 23.86 0.16
CA LEU A 104 1.69 23.17 -0.95
C LEU A 104 3.03 22.57 -0.53
N PRO A 105 3.26 21.28 -0.78
CA PRO A 105 4.54 20.67 -0.47
C PRO A 105 5.69 21.24 -1.29
N MET A 106 5.45 21.48 -2.60
CA MET A 106 6.43 22.00 -3.53
C MET A 106 6.02 23.42 -3.97
N ARG A 107 6.87 24.39 -3.64
CA ARG A 107 6.66 25.82 -3.88
C ARG A 107 8.02 26.53 -3.96
N ASP A 108 8.09 27.79 -3.56
CA ASP A 108 9.34 28.57 -3.36
C ASP A 108 10.27 28.03 -2.24
N ASN A 109 9.97 26.87 -1.67
CA ASN A 109 10.71 26.21 -0.60
C ASN A 109 11.76 25.21 -1.08
N LEU A 110 12.20 25.28 -2.33
CA LEU A 110 13.08 24.31 -2.97
C LEU A 110 14.30 24.98 -3.58
N ARG A 111 15.45 24.31 -3.53
CA ARG A 111 16.63 24.66 -4.32
C ARG A 111 17.07 23.49 -5.20
N PHE A 112 17.64 23.81 -6.36
CA PHE A 112 18.22 22.81 -7.25
C PHE A 112 19.59 22.37 -6.73
N ILE A 113 19.86 21.06 -6.76
CA ILE A 113 21.15 20.49 -6.36
C ILE A 113 21.91 19.94 -7.57
N ARG A 114 21.29 19.03 -8.33
CA ARG A 114 21.92 18.40 -9.49
C ARG A 114 20.90 17.76 -10.41
N VAL A 115 21.37 17.40 -11.60
CA VAL A 115 20.65 16.57 -12.57
C VAL A 115 21.61 15.49 -13.11
N VAL A 116 21.09 14.29 -13.28
CA VAL A 116 21.79 13.15 -13.90
C VAL A 116 20.92 12.55 -15.00
N ASP A 117 21.56 11.89 -15.96
CA ASP A 117 20.89 11.07 -16.96
C ASP A 117 20.22 9.85 -16.31
N LEU A 118 19.01 9.49 -16.75
CA LEU A 118 18.27 8.36 -16.20
C LEU A 118 18.95 7.01 -16.50
N PHE A 119 19.57 6.87 -17.68
CA PHE A 119 20.03 5.57 -18.18
C PHE A 119 21.47 5.26 -17.74
N SER A 120 22.36 6.25 -17.72
CA SER A 120 23.75 6.11 -17.27
C SER A 120 23.97 6.49 -15.80
N GLY A 121 23.12 7.34 -15.22
CA GLY A 121 23.36 7.90 -13.88
C GLY A 121 24.42 9.01 -13.84
N GLU A 122 25.02 9.35 -14.98
CA GLU A 122 26.06 10.38 -15.08
C GLU A 122 25.48 11.80 -15.05
N ARG A 123 26.27 12.77 -14.59
CA ARG A 123 25.85 14.17 -14.55
C ARG A 123 25.70 14.72 -15.97
N VAL A 124 24.61 15.46 -16.21
CA VAL A 124 24.35 16.12 -17.50
C VAL A 124 24.20 17.63 -17.35
N ALA A 125 24.73 18.39 -18.31
CA ALA A 125 24.59 19.84 -18.35
C ALA A 125 23.37 20.28 -19.17
N ARG A 126 23.02 19.55 -20.22
CA ARG A 126 21.83 19.80 -21.05
C ARG A 126 21.10 18.48 -21.30
N VAL A 127 19.81 18.57 -21.60
CA VAL A 127 18.98 17.42 -21.98
C VAL A 127 19.52 16.70 -23.22
N ALA A 128 20.15 17.43 -24.13
CA ALA A 128 20.79 16.85 -25.32
C ALA A 128 21.97 15.92 -24.98
N ASP A 129 22.61 16.12 -23.82
CA ASP A 129 23.75 15.30 -23.36
C ASP A 129 23.27 13.99 -22.70
N ALA A 130 21.98 13.86 -22.39
CA ALA A 130 21.36 12.64 -21.87
C ALA A 130 21.37 11.52 -22.91
N ILE A 131 21.40 10.26 -22.48
CA ILE A 131 21.32 9.12 -23.37
C ILE A 131 19.95 9.08 -24.05
N ALA A 132 19.95 8.83 -25.36
CA ALA A 132 18.76 8.59 -26.14
C ALA A 132 18.42 7.09 -26.08
N TYR A 133 17.37 6.73 -25.35
CA TYR A 133 16.80 5.38 -25.40
C TYR A 133 16.05 5.24 -26.72
N ASP A 134 16.67 4.59 -27.69
CA ASP A 134 16.21 4.52 -29.07
C ASP A 134 15.51 3.20 -29.38
N HIS A 135 15.20 2.98 -30.67
CA HIS A 135 14.58 1.73 -31.10
C HIS A 135 15.46 0.50 -30.86
N ARG A 136 16.79 0.62 -30.91
CA ARG A 136 17.70 -0.50 -30.65
C ARG A 136 17.69 -0.85 -29.17
N SER A 137 17.74 0.14 -28.29
CA SER A 137 17.58 -0.07 -26.84
C SER A 137 16.25 -0.76 -26.51
N LEU A 138 15.15 -0.30 -27.10
CA LEU A 138 13.84 -0.91 -26.89
C LEU A 138 13.77 -2.35 -27.41
N ALA A 139 14.29 -2.61 -28.60
CA ALA A 139 14.32 -3.96 -29.17
C ALA A 139 15.14 -4.91 -28.31
N ALA A 140 16.31 -4.47 -27.82
CA ALA A 140 17.15 -5.26 -26.93
C ALA A 140 16.43 -5.58 -25.61
N GLU A 141 15.79 -4.60 -24.97
CA GLU A 141 15.01 -4.80 -23.74
C GLU A 141 13.83 -5.76 -23.96
N ALA A 142 13.11 -5.61 -25.07
CA ALA A 142 12.02 -6.50 -25.44
C ALA A 142 12.51 -7.94 -25.66
N SER A 143 13.65 -8.12 -26.33
CA SER A 143 14.25 -9.44 -26.55
C SER A 143 14.72 -10.09 -25.24
N LEU A 144 15.19 -9.33 -24.25
CA LEU A 144 15.53 -9.89 -22.93
C LEU A 144 14.31 -10.51 -22.26
N TRP A 145 13.16 -9.82 -22.30
CA TRP A 145 11.92 -10.35 -21.74
C TRP A 145 11.34 -11.51 -22.55
N GLN A 146 11.40 -11.44 -23.88
CA GLN A 146 10.93 -12.52 -24.75
C GLN A 146 11.71 -13.83 -24.54
N ASN A 147 13.01 -13.73 -24.25
CA ASN A 147 13.88 -14.89 -24.03
C ASN A 147 14.05 -15.26 -22.54
N ALA A 148 13.29 -14.63 -21.64
CA ALA A 148 13.36 -14.94 -20.22
C ALA A 148 12.87 -16.38 -19.98
N ALA A 149 13.58 -17.14 -19.14
CA ALA A 149 13.21 -18.52 -18.82
C ALA A 149 11.89 -18.65 -18.04
N HIS A 150 11.46 -17.56 -17.41
CA HIS A 150 10.27 -17.51 -16.58
C HIS A 150 9.39 -16.31 -16.94
N PRO A 151 8.06 -16.44 -16.78
CA PRO A 151 7.12 -15.34 -16.98
C PRO A 151 7.48 -14.12 -16.11
N PRO A 152 7.55 -12.91 -16.67
CA PRO A 152 7.85 -11.71 -15.91
C PRO A 152 6.79 -11.44 -14.84
N LEU A 153 7.25 -11.11 -13.63
CA LEU A 153 6.43 -10.54 -12.58
C LEU A 153 6.21 -9.07 -12.89
N TRP A 154 4.99 -8.70 -13.21
CA TRP A 154 4.54 -7.32 -13.29
C TRP A 154 4.24 -6.79 -11.90
N ARG A 155 4.76 -5.62 -11.55
CA ARG A 155 4.39 -4.91 -10.31
C ARG A 155 4.11 -3.43 -10.58
N TRP A 156 2.97 -2.94 -10.06
CA TRP A 156 2.66 -1.51 -10.13
C TRP A 156 3.50 -0.72 -9.13
N MET A 157 4.16 0.32 -9.62
CA MET A 157 4.95 1.28 -8.84
C MET A 157 4.16 2.56 -8.54
N SER A 158 3.03 2.76 -9.24
CA SER A 158 2.05 3.79 -8.91
C SER A 158 0.64 3.32 -9.32
N PRO A 159 -0.42 3.83 -8.66
CA PRO A 159 -1.79 3.41 -8.94
C PRO A 159 -2.17 3.59 -10.42
N ALA A 160 -2.72 2.54 -11.03
CA ALA A 160 -3.12 2.53 -12.44
C ALA A 160 -4.63 2.68 -12.60
N ARG A 161 -5.07 3.70 -13.35
CA ARG A 161 -6.49 3.86 -13.70
C ARG A 161 -6.82 3.07 -14.94
N LEU A 162 -7.20 1.82 -14.73
CA LEU A 162 -7.59 0.89 -15.79
C LEU A 162 -9.11 0.82 -15.87
N SER A 163 -9.68 1.24 -17.00
CA SER A 163 -11.12 1.10 -17.25
C SER A 163 -11.49 -0.37 -17.39
N ARG A 164 -12.57 -0.80 -16.71
CA ARG A 164 -13.10 -2.17 -16.84
C ARG A 164 -13.47 -2.46 -18.31
N PRO A 165 -13.30 -3.70 -18.78
CA PRO A 165 -13.78 -4.07 -20.10
C PRO A 165 -15.31 -3.93 -20.18
N PRO A 166 -15.88 -3.63 -21.37
CA PRO A 166 -17.33 -3.70 -21.57
C PRO A 166 -17.83 -5.12 -21.29
N THR A 167 -19.07 -5.26 -20.82
CA THR A 167 -19.67 -6.59 -20.66
C THR A 167 -19.80 -7.30 -22.01
N ALA A 168 -19.99 -8.62 -22.03
CA ALA A 168 -20.17 -9.42 -23.25
C ALA A 168 -21.28 -8.89 -24.19
N GLN A 169 -22.22 -8.09 -23.67
CA GLN A 169 -23.30 -7.43 -24.42
C GLN A 169 -22.96 -6.00 -24.88
N GLY A 170 -21.70 -5.57 -24.77
CA GLY A 170 -21.21 -4.24 -25.16
C GLY A 170 -21.68 -3.09 -24.25
N LYS A 171 -22.31 -3.38 -23.11
CA LYS A 171 -22.78 -2.35 -22.17
C LYS A 171 -21.64 -1.92 -21.24
N LYS A 172 -21.64 -0.65 -20.83
CA LYS A 172 -20.76 -0.19 -19.74
C LYS A 172 -21.05 -1.02 -18.48
N PRO A 173 -20.02 -1.44 -17.73
CA PRO A 173 -20.23 -2.12 -16.46
C PRO A 173 -21.07 -1.24 -15.54
N ARG A 174 -22.07 -1.84 -14.86
CA ARG A 174 -22.82 -1.17 -13.80
C ARG A 174 -21.89 -1.01 -12.59
N GLY A 175 -21.98 0.13 -11.90
CA GLY A 175 -21.15 0.41 -10.71
C GLY A 175 -19.83 1.13 -11.04
N PHE A 176 -18.77 0.77 -10.32
CA PHE A 176 -17.48 1.44 -10.40
C PHE A 176 -16.79 1.17 -11.77
N PRO A 177 -16.34 2.21 -12.50
CA PRO A 177 -15.93 2.05 -13.91
C PRO A 177 -14.49 1.55 -14.11
N PHE A 178 -13.69 1.46 -13.04
CA PHE A 178 -12.29 1.05 -13.08
C PHE A 178 -12.10 -0.33 -12.44
N CYS A 179 -11.07 -1.06 -12.88
CA CYS A 179 -10.66 -2.32 -12.29
C CYS A 179 -10.29 -2.12 -10.82
N ARG A 180 -10.71 -3.02 -9.92
CA ARG A 180 -10.47 -2.89 -8.48
C ARG A 180 -9.74 -4.06 -7.83
N ASN A 181 -10.03 -5.28 -8.25
CA ASN A 181 -9.57 -6.52 -7.65
C ASN A 181 -9.10 -7.51 -8.74
N ASP A 182 -8.75 -8.72 -8.32
CA ASP A 182 -8.19 -9.76 -9.18
C ASP A 182 -9.13 -10.14 -10.33
N GLU A 183 -10.44 -10.19 -10.08
CA GLU A 183 -11.46 -10.57 -11.08
C GLU A 183 -11.55 -9.60 -12.26
N ASP A 184 -11.13 -8.35 -12.06
CA ASP A 184 -11.16 -7.32 -13.09
C ASP A 184 -9.94 -7.35 -14.03
N ILE A 185 -8.97 -8.22 -13.76
CA ILE A 185 -7.68 -8.25 -14.44
C ILE A 185 -7.49 -9.56 -15.20
N ASP A 186 -7.26 -9.42 -16.51
CA ASP A 186 -6.77 -10.49 -17.36
C ASP A 186 -5.53 -10.02 -18.14
N GLY A 187 -4.68 -10.97 -18.56
CA GLY A 187 -3.45 -10.67 -19.27
C GLY A 187 -3.67 -9.91 -20.60
N GLN A 188 -4.77 -10.20 -21.30
CA GLN A 188 -5.11 -9.50 -22.55
C GLN A 188 -5.53 -8.05 -22.30
N LEU A 189 -6.23 -7.75 -21.21
CA LEU A 189 -6.61 -6.41 -20.80
C LEU A 189 -5.36 -5.57 -20.59
N LEU A 190 -4.39 -6.06 -19.84
CA LEU A 190 -3.15 -5.31 -19.55
C LEU A 190 -2.38 -4.99 -20.82
N LEU A 191 -2.16 -5.97 -21.69
CA LEU A 191 -1.46 -5.72 -22.95
C LEU A 191 -2.25 -4.76 -23.85
N ARG A 192 -3.58 -4.90 -23.94
CA ARG A 192 -4.44 -3.94 -24.65
C ARG A 192 -4.30 -2.54 -24.09
N ARG A 193 -4.23 -2.38 -22.76
CA ARG A 193 -4.05 -1.07 -22.11
C ARG A 193 -2.67 -0.48 -22.35
N CYS A 194 -1.60 -1.28 -22.46
CA CYS A 194 -0.28 -0.80 -22.88
C CYS A 194 -0.32 -0.25 -24.31
N HIS A 195 -0.91 -1.00 -25.25
CA HIS A 195 -1.11 -0.53 -26.61
C HIS A 195 -1.98 0.72 -26.68
N ASP A 196 -3.13 0.73 -25.99
CA ASP A 196 -4.05 1.89 -25.95
C ASP A 196 -3.34 3.14 -25.39
N ALA A 197 -2.48 2.97 -24.38
CA ALA A 197 -1.69 4.05 -23.81
C ALA A 197 -0.72 4.67 -24.83
N ILE A 198 0.01 3.84 -25.57
CA ILE A 198 0.95 4.25 -26.62
C ILE A 198 0.18 4.93 -27.77
N ILE A 199 -0.85 4.27 -28.30
CA ILE A 199 -1.71 4.76 -29.39
C ILE A 199 -2.32 6.11 -29.02
N GLY A 200 -2.84 6.25 -27.80
CA GLY A 200 -3.41 7.50 -27.32
C GLY A 200 -2.39 8.63 -27.23
N LEU A 201 -1.12 8.33 -26.92
CA LEU A 201 -0.05 9.33 -26.93
C LEU A 201 0.33 9.74 -28.35
N VAL A 202 0.43 8.79 -29.27
CA VAL A 202 0.66 9.06 -30.70
C VAL A 202 -0.47 9.93 -31.25
N GLN A 203 -1.72 9.57 -31.02
CA GLN A 203 -2.89 10.32 -31.47
C GLN A 203 -2.89 11.76 -30.97
N ARG A 204 -2.54 12.00 -29.69
CA ARG A 204 -2.45 13.37 -29.16
C ARG A 204 -1.34 14.21 -29.80
N ARG A 205 -0.31 13.58 -30.36
CA ARG A 205 0.85 14.24 -30.97
C ARG A 205 0.67 14.44 -32.47
N THR A 206 0.18 13.44 -33.19
CA THR A 206 0.08 13.45 -34.66
C THR A 206 -1.34 13.72 -35.17
N GLY A 207 -2.37 13.64 -34.32
CA GLY A 207 -3.77 13.68 -34.72
C GLY A 207 -4.29 12.35 -35.29
N GLU A 208 -3.41 11.47 -35.74
CA GLU A 208 -3.75 10.17 -36.33
C GLU A 208 -3.80 9.09 -35.25
N ARG A 209 -4.81 8.22 -35.29
CA ARG A 209 -4.94 7.10 -34.37
C ARG A 209 -4.48 5.79 -35.03
N PRO A 210 -3.30 5.25 -34.68
CA PRO A 210 -2.87 3.96 -35.19
C PRO A 210 -3.86 2.85 -34.86
N ARG A 211 -3.95 1.86 -35.76
CA ARG A 211 -4.70 0.63 -35.49
C ARG A 211 -3.95 -0.17 -34.43
N ARG A 212 -4.68 -0.64 -33.41
CA ARG A 212 -4.15 -1.55 -32.40
C ARG A 212 -3.78 -2.89 -33.05
N PRO A 213 -2.59 -3.45 -32.77
CA PRO A 213 -2.24 -4.81 -33.21
C PRO A 213 -3.24 -5.83 -32.66
N PRO A 214 -3.53 -6.92 -33.40
CA PRO A 214 -4.27 -8.05 -32.83
C PRO A 214 -3.53 -8.54 -31.59
N THR A 215 -4.25 -8.66 -30.47
CA THR A 215 -3.64 -9.09 -29.19
C THR A 215 -3.67 -10.61 -29.15
N PRO A 216 -2.54 -11.30 -28.89
CA PRO A 216 -2.55 -12.75 -28.72
C PRO A 216 -3.34 -13.14 -27.47
N GLU A 217 -3.68 -14.42 -27.37
CA GLU A 217 -4.16 -14.97 -26.10
C GLU A 217 -3.02 -14.92 -25.08
N ILE A 218 -3.32 -14.34 -23.92
CA ILE A 218 -2.35 -14.10 -22.84
C ILE A 218 -3.04 -14.48 -21.56
N ASP A 219 -2.32 -15.22 -20.73
CA ASP A 219 -2.76 -15.60 -19.40
C ASP A 219 -2.00 -14.81 -18.33
N CYS A 220 -2.53 -14.80 -17.11
CA CYS A 220 -1.86 -14.28 -15.94
C CYS A 220 -2.04 -15.22 -14.75
N SER A 221 -1.01 -15.36 -13.91
CA SER A 221 -1.07 -16.14 -12.67
C SER A 221 -0.66 -15.30 -11.47
N ASP A 222 -1.01 -15.78 -10.27
CA ASP A 222 -0.69 -15.15 -8.98
C ASP A 222 -1.04 -13.65 -8.94
N VAL A 223 -2.23 -13.34 -9.47
CA VAL A 223 -2.76 -11.98 -9.47
C VAL A 223 -3.08 -11.61 -8.03
N ILE A 224 -2.52 -10.48 -7.59
CA ILE A 224 -2.87 -9.81 -6.34
C ILE A 224 -3.03 -8.34 -6.69
N ALA A 225 -4.26 -7.87 -6.75
CA ALA A 225 -4.66 -6.55 -7.18
C ALA A 225 -5.61 -5.94 -6.16
N PHE A 226 -5.41 -4.65 -5.88
CA PHE A 226 -6.19 -3.92 -4.89
C PHE A 226 -6.31 -2.46 -5.28
N TRP A 227 -7.29 -1.77 -4.71
CA TRP A 227 -7.59 -0.39 -5.06
C TRP A 227 -6.98 0.60 -4.06
N LEU A 228 -6.13 1.49 -4.55
CA LEU A 228 -5.52 2.53 -3.72
C LEU A 228 -6.12 3.88 -4.02
N ASP A 229 -6.77 4.48 -3.03
CA ASP A 229 -7.27 5.83 -3.12
C ASP A 229 -6.23 6.89 -2.74
N ASN A 230 -5.99 7.83 -3.64
CA ASN A 230 -5.28 9.05 -3.33
C ASN A 230 -6.22 10.24 -3.40
N HIS A 231 -6.15 11.14 -2.44
CA HIS A 231 -6.91 12.39 -2.51
C HIS A 231 -5.95 13.53 -2.83
N TYR A 232 -6.40 14.55 -3.55
CA TYR A 232 -5.63 15.77 -3.77
C TYR A 232 -6.54 16.99 -3.66
N GLN A 233 -5.95 18.15 -3.41
CA GLN A 233 -6.68 19.41 -3.33
C GLN A 233 -6.44 20.24 -4.59
N GLN A 234 -7.52 20.71 -5.20
CA GLN A 234 -7.47 21.69 -6.28
C GLN A 234 -7.38 23.12 -5.71
N PRO A 235 -6.96 24.11 -6.53
CA PRO A 235 -7.14 25.52 -6.20
C PRO A 235 -8.60 25.77 -5.77
N GLY A 236 -8.80 26.47 -4.64
CA GLY A 236 -10.11 26.64 -4.00
C GLY A 236 -10.47 25.59 -2.93
N GLY A 237 -9.55 24.68 -2.58
CA GLY A 237 -9.66 23.79 -1.42
C GLY A 237 -10.52 22.54 -1.61
N LYS A 238 -11.19 22.39 -2.76
CA LYS A 238 -12.01 21.21 -3.06
C LYS A 238 -11.14 19.96 -3.13
N ARG A 239 -11.43 18.99 -2.26
CA ARG A 239 -10.81 17.66 -2.27
C ARG A 239 -11.35 16.84 -3.44
N ARG A 240 -10.45 16.22 -4.19
CA ARG A 240 -10.76 15.24 -5.24
C ARG A 240 -10.14 13.90 -4.87
N LYS A 241 -10.84 12.83 -5.23
CA LYS A 241 -10.40 11.45 -5.10
C LYS A 241 -9.87 10.98 -6.46
N MET A 242 -8.70 10.37 -6.46
CA MET A 242 -8.01 9.80 -7.60
C MET A 242 -7.36 8.51 -7.14
N GLY A 243 -8.13 7.44 -7.19
CA GLY A 243 -7.61 6.10 -6.95
C GLY A 243 -7.14 5.41 -8.22
N GLY A 244 -6.46 4.29 -8.05
CA GLY A 244 -6.06 3.39 -9.11
C GLY A 244 -5.71 2.02 -8.56
N LEU A 245 -5.59 1.06 -9.45
CA LEU A 245 -5.19 -0.31 -9.15
C LEU A 245 -3.69 -0.35 -8.78
N GLY A 246 -3.36 -1.02 -7.68
CA GLY A 246 -2.01 -1.46 -7.34
C GLY A 246 -1.93 -2.98 -7.34
N GLY A 247 -0.73 -3.53 -7.10
CA GLY A 247 -0.55 -4.98 -6.97
C GLY A 247 0.54 -5.58 -7.84
N ARG A 248 0.43 -6.89 -8.07
CA ARG A 248 1.36 -7.68 -8.88
C ARG A 248 0.67 -8.87 -9.56
N LEU A 249 1.30 -9.41 -10.59
CA LEU A 249 0.90 -10.63 -11.30
C LEU A 249 2.03 -11.16 -12.18
N HIS A 250 2.02 -12.45 -12.49
CA HIS A 250 2.86 -13.01 -13.56
C HIS A 250 2.13 -12.92 -14.89
N LEU A 251 2.83 -12.46 -15.92
CA LEU A 251 2.27 -12.28 -17.27
C LEU A 251 2.81 -13.35 -18.22
N HIS A 252 1.93 -14.19 -18.78
CA HIS A 252 2.31 -15.31 -19.66
C HIS A 252 2.06 -14.94 -21.12
N LEU A 253 3.05 -14.30 -21.74
CA LEU A 253 3.05 -14.09 -23.19
C LEU A 253 3.63 -15.31 -23.91
N PRO A 254 3.06 -15.72 -25.07
CA PRO A 254 3.68 -16.72 -25.92
C PRO A 254 5.10 -16.30 -26.34
N PRO A 255 6.11 -17.18 -26.28
CA PRO A 255 7.47 -16.83 -26.71
C PRO A 255 7.56 -16.41 -28.19
N ASP A 256 6.67 -16.94 -29.01
CA ASP A 256 6.52 -16.62 -30.44
C ASP A 256 5.61 -15.40 -30.71
N ALA A 257 5.09 -14.75 -29.66
CA ALA A 257 4.34 -13.51 -29.81
C ALA A 257 5.19 -12.45 -30.53
N ASP A 258 4.54 -11.70 -31.43
CA ASP A 258 5.21 -10.64 -32.18
C ASP A 258 5.94 -9.68 -31.21
N SER A 259 7.20 -9.39 -31.55
CA SER A 259 8.07 -8.43 -30.87
C SER A 259 7.38 -7.11 -30.49
N ILE A 260 6.37 -6.66 -31.25
CA ILE A 260 5.61 -5.44 -30.96
C ILE A 260 4.91 -5.49 -29.59
N HIS A 261 4.52 -6.66 -29.10
CA HIS A 261 3.89 -6.83 -27.80
C HIS A 261 4.91 -6.68 -26.67
N TRP A 262 6.07 -7.33 -26.81
CA TRP A 262 7.19 -7.18 -25.88
C TRP A 262 7.73 -5.75 -25.85
N GLN A 263 7.81 -5.09 -27.00
CA GLN A 263 8.17 -3.66 -27.10
C GLN A 263 7.13 -2.76 -26.42
N ALA A 264 5.83 -3.05 -26.56
CA ALA A 264 4.80 -2.28 -25.86
C ALA A 264 4.89 -2.45 -24.33
N LEU A 265 5.20 -3.66 -23.86
CA LEU A 265 5.43 -3.94 -22.43
C LEU A 265 6.68 -3.24 -21.91
N ALA A 266 7.80 -3.31 -22.63
CA ALA A 266 9.05 -2.64 -22.24
C ALA A 266 8.89 -1.12 -22.23
N LEU A 267 8.32 -0.53 -23.29
CA LEU A 267 8.09 0.92 -23.36
C LEU A 267 7.07 1.41 -22.32
N GLY A 268 6.05 0.60 -22.02
CA GLY A 268 5.08 0.89 -20.97
C GLY A 268 5.71 1.02 -19.58
N GLN A 269 6.82 0.34 -19.31
CA GLN A 269 7.60 0.54 -18.07
C GLN A 269 8.14 1.96 -17.93
N TYR A 270 8.21 2.79 -18.99
CA TYR A 270 8.63 4.20 -18.95
C TYR A 270 7.47 5.19 -19.13
N LEU A 271 6.45 4.82 -19.88
CA LEU A 271 5.31 5.70 -20.19
C LEU A 271 4.10 5.49 -19.27
N GLY A 272 4.06 4.39 -18.52
CA GLY A 272 2.92 3.95 -17.72
C GLY A 272 1.76 3.37 -18.56
N VAL A 273 0.75 2.86 -17.87
CA VAL A 273 -0.48 2.26 -18.43
C VAL A 273 -1.74 2.92 -17.86
N GLY A 274 -2.83 2.95 -18.64
CA GLY A 274 -4.11 3.50 -18.20
C GLY A 274 -4.23 5.02 -18.38
N GLU A 275 -5.07 5.64 -17.56
CA GLU A 275 -5.42 7.07 -17.65
C GLU A 275 -4.50 7.97 -16.79
N ASN A 276 -4.34 9.23 -17.20
CA ASN A 276 -3.57 10.27 -16.49
C ASN A 276 -2.07 9.96 -16.30
N ARG A 277 -1.47 9.23 -17.24
CA ARG A 277 -0.05 8.81 -17.19
C ARG A 277 0.97 9.95 -17.16
N ALA A 278 0.66 11.10 -17.75
CA ALA A 278 1.52 12.29 -17.69
C ALA A 278 1.71 12.81 -16.25
N PHE A 279 0.80 12.45 -15.33
CA PHE A 279 0.92 12.73 -13.91
C PHE A 279 1.75 11.67 -13.15
N GLY A 280 2.24 10.65 -13.84
CA GLY A 280 2.98 9.51 -13.28
C GLY A 280 2.10 8.41 -12.70
N LEU A 281 0.84 8.31 -13.13
CA LEU A 281 -0.03 7.17 -12.79
C LEU A 281 0.20 5.96 -13.71
N GLY A 282 -0.04 4.78 -13.15
CA GLY A 282 0.10 3.50 -13.83
C GLY A 282 1.53 3.14 -14.21
N ARG A 283 2.53 3.61 -13.46
CA ARG A 283 3.90 3.14 -13.59
C ARG A 283 3.95 1.70 -13.11
N TYR A 284 4.67 0.86 -13.85
CA TYR A 284 4.94 -0.52 -13.45
C TYR A 284 6.37 -0.89 -13.84
N ARG A 285 6.85 -1.98 -13.27
CA ARG A 285 8.13 -2.57 -13.61
C ARG A 285 7.97 -4.09 -13.70
N LEU A 286 8.74 -4.69 -14.60
CA LEU A 286 8.82 -6.11 -14.80
C LEU A 286 10.04 -6.65 -14.06
N TYR A 287 9.87 -7.78 -13.38
CA TYR A 287 10.89 -8.46 -12.60
C TYR A 287 11.01 -9.91 -13.07
N THR A 288 12.23 -10.43 -13.12
CA THR A 288 12.47 -11.87 -13.17
C THR A 288 12.29 -12.48 -11.77
N PRO A 289 12.14 -13.81 -11.62
CA PRO A 289 12.01 -14.44 -10.31
C PRO A 289 13.18 -14.19 -9.35
N ASP A 290 14.39 -13.97 -9.88
CA ASP A 290 15.59 -13.58 -9.12
C ASP A 290 15.68 -12.07 -8.83
N GLY A 291 14.66 -11.30 -9.23
CA GLY A 291 14.55 -9.87 -8.94
C GLY A 291 15.28 -8.96 -9.94
N ALA A 292 15.79 -9.49 -11.05
CA ALA A 292 16.39 -8.68 -12.10
C ALA A 292 15.34 -7.83 -12.82
N VAL A 293 15.74 -6.63 -13.21
CA VAL A 293 14.90 -5.63 -13.88
C VAL A 293 15.68 -5.00 -15.03
N THR A 294 14.97 -4.55 -16.06
CA THR A 294 15.60 -3.87 -17.21
C THR A 294 15.26 -2.38 -17.27
N ALA A 295 14.06 -1.99 -16.82
CA ALA A 295 13.67 -0.59 -16.88
C ALA A 295 14.45 0.25 -15.86
N HIS A 296 15.07 1.34 -16.31
CA HIS A 296 15.76 2.28 -15.43
C HIS A 296 14.77 3.11 -14.62
N ARG A 297 15.01 3.22 -13.31
CA ARG A 297 14.22 4.03 -12.38
C ARG A 297 15.15 4.62 -11.33
N ALA A 298 14.96 5.89 -11.01
CA ALA A 298 15.71 6.53 -9.93
C ALA A 298 15.29 5.98 -8.56
N GLU A 299 16.27 5.80 -7.69
CA GLU A 299 16.03 5.54 -6.28
C GLU A 299 15.66 6.83 -5.53
N PRO A 300 14.89 6.73 -4.43
CA PRO A 300 14.66 7.87 -3.53
C PRO A 300 16.00 8.47 -3.07
N ALA A 301 16.05 9.78 -2.86
CA ALA A 301 17.23 10.46 -2.32
C ALA A 301 17.64 9.87 -0.97
N HIS A 302 16.63 9.50 -0.18
CA HIS A 302 16.78 8.87 1.12
C HIS A 302 15.72 7.79 1.29
N GLY A 303 16.12 6.52 1.36
CA GLY A 303 15.22 5.43 1.73
C GLY A 303 14.58 5.62 3.11
N LEU A 304 13.42 5.03 3.32
CA LEU A 304 12.66 5.07 4.58
C LEU A 304 13.45 4.46 5.73
N MET A 305 14.23 3.40 5.46
CA MET A 305 15.13 2.81 6.45
C MET A 305 16.04 3.87 7.11
N ARG A 306 16.54 4.84 6.34
CA ARG A 306 17.39 5.93 6.88
C ARG A 306 16.65 6.81 7.89
N GLN A 307 15.34 7.00 7.74
CA GLN A 307 14.51 7.75 8.68
C GLN A 307 14.22 6.93 9.94
N VAL A 308 13.91 5.65 9.76
CA VAL A 308 13.65 4.70 10.86
C VAL A 308 14.81 4.67 11.84
N VAL A 309 16.05 4.59 11.32
CA VAL A 309 17.28 4.47 12.12
C VAL A 309 17.86 5.79 12.63
N GLN A 310 17.13 6.91 12.51
CA GLN A 310 17.54 8.15 13.17
C GLN A 310 17.50 7.96 14.69
N TRP A 311 18.51 8.49 15.39
CA TRP A 311 18.66 8.26 16.82
C TRP A 311 17.46 8.76 17.61
N ASP A 312 16.96 9.96 17.28
CA ASP A 312 15.81 10.55 17.94
C ASP A 312 14.53 9.73 17.74
N ASN A 313 14.33 9.16 16.54
CA ASN A 313 13.19 8.29 16.24
C ASN A 313 13.27 6.98 17.04
N LEU A 314 14.44 6.35 17.11
CA LEU A 314 14.66 5.13 17.92
C LEU A 314 14.47 5.39 19.42
N LEU A 315 14.96 6.53 19.91
CA LEU A 315 14.82 6.91 21.31
C LEU A 315 13.36 7.16 21.68
N GLU A 316 12.62 7.84 20.80
CA GLU A 316 11.18 8.05 20.97
C GLU A 316 10.41 6.74 20.93
N ALA A 317 10.75 5.83 20.01
CA ALA A 317 10.17 4.50 19.95
C ALA A 317 10.40 3.73 21.25
N PHE A 318 11.60 3.80 21.83
CA PHE A 318 11.92 3.21 23.12
C PHE A 318 11.08 3.78 24.26
N ARG A 319 10.91 5.11 24.32
CA ARG A 319 10.04 5.75 25.33
C ARG A 319 8.62 5.22 25.24
N VAL A 320 8.02 5.21 24.05
CA VAL A 320 6.64 4.74 23.86
C VAL A 320 6.49 3.27 24.21
N VAL A 321 7.43 2.42 23.81
CA VAL A 321 7.42 0.99 24.16
C VAL A 321 7.50 0.81 25.67
N ARG A 322 8.34 1.60 26.36
CA ARG A 322 8.49 1.52 27.81
C ARG A 322 7.24 2.00 28.55
N GLU A 323 6.62 3.09 28.12
CA GLU A 323 5.39 3.63 28.73
C GLU A 323 4.21 2.65 28.66
N ARG A 324 4.17 1.83 27.60
CA ARG A 324 3.10 0.84 27.37
C ARG A 324 3.41 -0.54 27.97
N ALA A 325 4.63 -0.75 28.42
CA ALA A 325 5.08 -2.03 28.94
C ALA A 325 4.56 -2.27 30.36
N GLY A 326 4.09 -3.49 30.62
CA GLY A 326 3.81 -3.93 31.99
C GLY A 326 5.10 -4.28 32.74
N ASP A 327 5.03 -4.46 34.06
CA ASP A 327 6.19 -4.86 34.88
C ASP A 327 6.81 -6.19 34.42
N ARG A 328 6.01 -7.08 33.83
CA ARG A 328 6.45 -8.39 33.31
C ARG A 328 7.37 -8.30 32.10
N ASP A 329 7.35 -7.18 31.37
CA ASP A 329 8.11 -7.01 30.13
C ASP A 329 9.61 -6.76 30.35
N ARG A 330 10.04 -6.53 31.60
CA ARG A 330 11.46 -6.35 32.02
C ARG A 330 12.26 -5.36 31.17
N ILE A 331 11.60 -4.33 30.62
CA ILE A 331 12.27 -3.33 29.79
C ILE A 331 13.10 -2.40 30.69
N PRO A 332 14.38 -2.11 30.35
CA PRO A 332 15.21 -1.18 31.11
C PRO A 332 14.62 0.23 31.22
N ARG A 333 15.09 1.02 32.19
CA ARG A 333 14.71 2.43 32.34
C ARG A 333 15.40 3.30 31.28
N LEU A 334 14.78 4.44 30.95
CA LEU A 334 15.43 5.46 30.13
C LEU A 334 16.69 5.98 30.82
N GLY A 335 17.80 6.09 30.09
CA GLY A 335 19.10 6.50 30.62
C GLY A 335 19.97 5.37 31.16
N ASP A 336 19.47 4.13 31.21
CA ASP A 336 20.29 2.95 31.50
C ASP A 336 21.36 2.76 30.41
N GLN A 337 22.63 2.69 30.80
CA GLN A 337 23.75 2.51 29.87
C GLN A 337 23.64 1.23 29.05
N ARG A 338 23.08 0.16 29.64
CA ARG A 338 22.84 -1.10 28.93
C ARG A 338 21.81 -0.92 27.82
N ALA A 339 20.71 -0.23 28.11
CA ALA A 339 19.67 0.06 27.12
C ALA A 339 20.22 0.90 25.96
N ILE A 340 21.00 1.93 26.27
CA ILE A 340 21.66 2.78 25.27
C ILE A 340 22.61 1.94 24.38
N GLY A 341 23.38 1.03 24.98
CA GLY A 341 24.25 0.11 24.24
C GLY A 341 23.47 -0.77 23.26
N VAL A 342 22.36 -1.36 23.71
CA VAL A 342 21.48 -2.17 22.85
C VAL A 342 20.86 -1.35 21.74
N LEU A 343 20.37 -0.13 22.01
CA LEU A 343 19.79 0.75 20.99
C LEU A 343 20.83 1.18 19.93
N LYS A 344 22.07 1.43 20.32
CA LYS A 344 23.16 1.71 19.39
C LYS A 344 23.47 0.51 18.50
N ALA A 345 23.53 -0.69 19.07
CA ALA A 345 23.73 -1.92 18.31
C ALA A 345 22.57 -2.18 17.34
N LEU A 346 21.32 -1.98 17.79
CA LEU A 346 20.12 -2.06 16.97
C LEU A 346 20.21 -1.09 15.78
N GLN A 347 20.53 0.19 16.03
CA GLN A 347 20.70 1.19 14.98
C GLN A 347 21.75 0.77 13.94
N GLN A 348 22.92 0.29 14.38
CA GLN A 348 23.99 -0.15 13.49
C GLN A 348 23.59 -1.36 12.66
N ASN A 349 22.91 -2.34 13.27
CA ASN A 349 22.46 -3.55 12.58
C ASN A 349 21.36 -3.28 11.56
N LEU A 350 20.40 -2.39 11.89
CA LEU A 350 19.37 -1.94 10.95
C LEU A 350 20.01 -1.18 9.77
N ARG A 351 20.90 -0.23 10.04
CA ARG A 351 21.62 0.54 9.00
C ARG A 351 22.41 -0.34 8.05
N ALA A 352 22.97 -1.43 8.56
CA ALA A 352 23.78 -2.35 7.78
C ALA A 352 22.99 -3.53 7.18
N GLY A 353 21.67 -3.58 7.34
CA GLY A 353 20.83 -4.68 6.85
C GLY A 353 21.09 -6.05 7.52
N ARG A 354 21.80 -6.06 8.67
CA ARG A 354 22.19 -7.28 9.41
C ARG A 354 21.21 -7.67 10.51
N TYR A 355 20.24 -6.81 10.81
CA TYR A 355 19.24 -7.11 11.82
C TYR A 355 18.32 -8.24 11.34
N ARG A 356 18.00 -9.18 12.24
CA ARG A 356 17.07 -10.28 12.00
C ARG A 356 16.11 -10.38 13.19
N PRO A 357 14.78 -10.48 12.95
CA PRO A 357 13.81 -10.69 14.01
C PRO A 357 14.09 -11.94 14.84
N ALA A 358 13.75 -11.89 16.12
CA ALA A 358 13.86 -13.05 16.99
C ALA A 358 12.71 -14.05 16.77
N THR A 359 12.93 -15.31 17.16
CA THR A 359 11.84 -16.27 17.36
C THR A 359 10.93 -15.78 18.48
N LEU A 360 9.62 -15.75 18.23
CA LEU A 360 8.60 -15.27 19.14
C LEU A 360 8.12 -16.42 20.05
N GLU A 361 8.14 -16.20 21.36
CA GLU A 361 7.49 -17.11 22.31
C GLU A 361 6.00 -16.80 22.38
N ILE A 362 5.18 -17.86 22.33
CA ILE A 362 3.74 -17.73 22.50
C ILE A 362 3.40 -17.65 23.99
N GLU A 363 2.56 -16.68 24.33
CA GLU A 363 1.95 -16.54 25.64
C GLU A 363 0.42 -16.64 25.53
N LEU A 364 -0.21 -17.15 26.59
CA LEU A 364 -1.68 -17.23 26.66
C LEU A 364 -2.20 -16.19 27.66
N ASP A 365 -3.10 -15.35 27.19
CA ASP A 365 -3.89 -14.44 28.00
C ASP A 365 -5.38 -14.83 27.96
N ARG A 366 -6.22 -14.28 28.85
CA ARG A 366 -7.66 -14.54 28.86
C ARG A 366 -8.42 -13.49 28.08
N LYS A 367 -9.18 -13.91 27.07
CA LYS A 367 -10.26 -13.09 26.50
C LYS A 367 -11.36 -12.89 27.56
N LYS A 368 -12.21 -11.88 27.33
CA LYS A 368 -13.29 -11.50 28.26
C LYS A 368 -14.35 -12.60 28.46
N ASP A 369 -14.56 -13.42 27.44
CA ASP A 369 -15.45 -14.59 27.48
C ASP A 369 -14.81 -15.82 28.16
N GLY A 370 -13.58 -15.68 28.67
CA GLY A 370 -12.81 -16.73 29.32
C GLY A 370 -12.02 -17.61 28.35
N THR A 371 -12.16 -17.43 27.04
CA THR A 371 -11.41 -18.19 26.03
C THR A 371 -9.93 -17.76 25.98
N PRO A 372 -9.01 -18.63 25.54
CA PRO A 372 -7.60 -18.27 25.43
C PRO A 372 -7.40 -17.22 24.33
N ARG A 373 -6.52 -16.25 24.60
CA ARG A 373 -5.94 -15.34 23.62
C ARG A 373 -4.48 -15.73 23.43
N VAL A 374 -4.14 -16.11 22.22
CA VAL A 374 -2.76 -16.42 21.85
C VAL A 374 -2.05 -15.10 21.49
N LEU A 375 -0.98 -14.80 22.22
CA LEU A 375 -0.13 -13.65 22.00
C LEU A 375 1.26 -14.15 21.59
N ALA A 376 1.89 -13.44 20.66
CA ALA A 376 3.27 -13.64 20.26
C ALA A 376 3.99 -12.31 20.50
N ILE A 377 4.54 -12.14 21.72
CA ILE A 377 5.10 -10.86 22.17
C ILE A 377 6.58 -10.82 21.75
N PRO A 378 6.99 -9.86 20.88
CA PRO A 378 8.39 -9.75 20.50
C PRO A 378 9.26 -9.27 21.66
N PRO A 379 10.57 -9.58 21.63
CA PRO A 379 11.55 -8.93 22.50
C PRO A 379 11.43 -7.41 22.44
N TRP A 380 11.82 -6.72 23.51
CA TRP A 380 11.62 -5.28 23.57
C TRP A 380 12.41 -4.55 22.48
N GLU A 381 13.57 -5.06 22.07
CA GLU A 381 14.38 -4.55 20.96
C GLU A 381 13.60 -4.56 19.65
N ASP A 382 12.93 -5.67 19.36
CA ASP A 382 12.06 -5.85 18.19
C ASP A 382 10.86 -4.90 18.27
N ARG A 383 10.23 -4.79 19.45
CA ARG A 383 9.12 -3.84 19.66
C ARG A 383 9.57 -2.40 19.42
N VAL A 384 10.78 -2.02 19.83
CA VAL A 384 11.35 -0.69 19.56
C VAL A 384 11.57 -0.48 18.07
N ALA A 385 12.19 -1.43 17.37
CA ALA A 385 12.40 -1.33 15.94
C ALA A 385 11.07 -1.22 15.17
N GLN A 386 10.11 -2.11 15.47
CA GLN A 386 8.76 -2.09 14.92
C GLN A 386 8.04 -0.76 15.21
N ARG A 387 8.19 -0.23 16.43
CA ARG A 387 7.60 1.06 16.81
C ARG A 387 8.24 2.23 16.05
N ALA A 388 9.56 2.21 15.88
CA ALA A 388 10.29 3.20 15.10
C ALA A 388 9.84 3.21 13.64
N VAL A 389 9.56 2.03 13.06
CA VAL A 389 8.94 1.90 11.73
C VAL A 389 7.53 2.47 11.71
N SER A 390 6.68 2.05 12.66
CA SER A 390 5.31 2.55 12.79
C SER A 390 5.25 4.08 12.87
N GLN A 391 6.17 4.72 13.60
CA GLN A 391 6.24 6.18 13.71
C GLN A 391 6.48 6.89 12.37
N ILE A 392 7.29 6.29 11.49
CA ILE A 392 7.58 6.85 10.16
C ILE A 392 6.42 6.60 9.20
N LEU A 393 5.81 5.41 9.23
CA LEU A 393 4.80 5.02 8.24
C LEU A 393 3.39 5.53 8.58
N SER A 394 3.02 5.57 9.87
CA SER A 394 1.64 5.88 10.29
C SER A 394 1.14 7.23 9.78
N PRO A 395 1.92 8.34 9.78
CA PRO A 395 1.42 9.62 9.28
C PRO A 395 1.00 9.58 7.81
N GLY A 396 1.70 8.82 6.96
CA GLY A 396 1.36 8.69 5.54
C GLY A 396 0.16 7.78 5.29
N LEU A 397 0.05 6.69 6.05
CA LEU A 397 -1.08 5.76 5.96
C LEU A 397 -2.37 6.34 6.53
N GLU A 398 -2.28 7.16 7.58
CA GLU A 398 -3.45 7.82 8.19
C GLU A 398 -4.21 8.71 7.21
N ASP A 399 -3.50 9.35 6.27
CA ASP A 399 -4.09 10.17 5.20
C ASP A 399 -4.76 9.32 4.10
N ALA A 400 -4.45 8.01 4.04
CA ALA A 400 -5.01 7.05 3.08
C ALA A 400 -6.22 6.30 3.66
N PHE A 401 -6.22 6.00 4.97
CA PHE A 401 -7.27 5.21 5.62
C PHE A 401 -8.67 5.84 5.59
N HIS A 402 -9.70 5.00 5.45
CA HIS A 402 -11.10 5.41 5.48
C HIS A 402 -11.46 6.13 6.80
N PRO A 403 -12.18 7.28 6.79
CA PRO A 403 -12.42 8.09 8.00
C PRO A 403 -13.25 7.39 9.09
N ASP A 404 -14.05 6.38 8.74
CA ASP A 404 -14.88 5.61 9.69
C ASP A 404 -14.23 4.31 10.19
N SER A 405 -12.92 4.15 9.96
CA SER A 405 -12.08 3.17 10.64
C SER A 405 -11.43 3.80 11.88
N HIS A 406 -11.68 3.27 13.07
CA HIS A 406 -11.29 3.89 14.34
C HIS A 406 -10.25 3.10 15.14
N GLY A 407 -10.09 1.81 14.85
CA GLY A 407 -9.20 0.92 15.61
C GLY A 407 -7.73 1.28 15.42
N TYR A 408 -6.96 1.31 16.51
CA TYR A 408 -5.49 1.45 16.49
C TYR A 408 -4.92 2.67 15.74
N ARG A 409 -5.71 3.73 15.56
CA ARG A 409 -5.32 4.94 14.84
C ARG A 409 -5.09 6.12 15.77
N HIS A 410 -4.17 7.00 15.38
CA HIS A 410 -3.87 8.20 16.16
C HIS A 410 -5.09 9.15 16.17
N GLY A 411 -5.44 9.69 17.33
CA GLY A 411 -6.60 10.58 17.47
C GLY A 411 -7.97 9.89 17.34
N ARG A 412 -8.01 8.57 17.11
CA ARG A 412 -9.23 7.77 17.08
C ARG A 412 -9.33 6.88 18.32
N SER A 413 -10.55 6.63 18.76
CA SER A 413 -10.85 5.81 19.93
C SER A 413 -12.26 5.25 19.88
N ARG A 414 -12.61 4.39 20.87
CA ARG A 414 -13.99 3.96 21.08
C ARG A 414 -14.99 5.13 21.21
N LEU A 415 -14.53 6.30 21.70
CA LEU A 415 -15.38 7.49 21.82
C LEU A 415 -15.68 8.09 20.43
N SER A 416 -14.67 8.17 19.56
CA SER A 416 -14.90 8.65 18.19
C SER A 416 -15.81 7.74 17.38
N ALA A 417 -15.76 6.42 17.61
CA ALA A 417 -16.68 5.47 17.00
C ALA A 417 -18.11 5.68 17.53
N ARG A 418 -18.27 5.84 18.86
CA ARG A 418 -19.55 6.19 19.48
C ARG A 418 -20.15 7.46 18.88
N ASP A 419 -19.37 8.52 18.75
CA ASP A 419 -19.86 9.80 18.23
C ASP A 419 -20.30 9.67 16.76
N ALA A 420 -19.59 8.87 15.96
CA ALA A 420 -19.98 8.57 14.58
C ALA A 420 -21.31 7.77 14.51
N ILE A 421 -21.54 6.83 15.43
CA ILE A 421 -22.79 6.08 15.55
C ILE A 421 -23.96 7.00 15.89
N LEU A 422 -23.80 7.86 16.89
CA LEU A 422 -24.84 8.80 17.31
C LEU A 422 -25.19 9.78 16.19
N LYS A 423 -24.18 10.31 15.49
CA LYS A 423 -24.39 11.17 14.33
C LYS A 423 -25.17 10.45 13.23
N ALA A 424 -24.85 9.19 12.93
CA ALA A 424 -25.60 8.42 11.95
C ALA A 424 -27.05 8.17 12.40
N TRP A 425 -27.29 7.98 13.70
CA TRP A 425 -28.65 7.95 14.23
C TRP A 425 -29.39 9.28 13.97
N ASP A 426 -28.76 10.43 14.17
CA ASP A 426 -29.39 11.73 13.84
C ASP A 426 -29.75 11.83 12.34
N GLU A 427 -28.96 11.21 11.47
CA GLU A 427 -29.17 11.18 10.02
C GLU A 427 -30.23 10.15 9.55
N GLY A 428 -30.94 9.50 10.49
CA GLY A 428 -32.06 8.62 10.20
C GLY A 428 -31.73 7.13 10.08
N TYR A 429 -30.50 6.72 10.40
CA TYR A 429 -30.13 5.30 10.45
C TYR A 429 -30.72 4.65 11.71
N ARG A 430 -31.49 3.57 11.56
CA ARG A 430 -32.27 2.95 12.66
C ARG A 430 -32.04 1.46 12.80
N TRP A 431 -31.48 0.84 11.77
CA TRP A 431 -31.11 -0.56 11.73
C TRP A 431 -29.59 -0.70 11.67
N LEU A 432 -29.08 -1.84 12.10
CA LEU A 432 -27.67 -2.16 11.94
C LEU A 432 -27.46 -3.65 11.67
N PHE A 433 -26.42 -3.93 10.90
CA PHE A 433 -25.80 -5.24 10.79
C PHE A 433 -24.52 -5.24 11.63
N GLU A 434 -24.47 -6.06 12.67
CA GLU A 434 -23.33 -6.21 13.58
C GLU A 434 -22.61 -7.50 13.25
N SER A 435 -21.29 -7.44 13.05
CA SER A 435 -20.46 -8.62 12.85
C SER A 435 -18.99 -8.38 13.22
N ASP A 436 -18.21 -9.45 13.15
CA ASP A 436 -16.79 -9.51 13.49
C ASP A 436 -16.09 -10.41 12.47
N ILE A 437 -14.82 -10.13 12.17
CA ILE A 437 -14.03 -10.99 11.28
C ILE A 437 -13.50 -12.17 12.08
N GLU A 438 -13.69 -13.38 11.57
CA GLU A 438 -13.23 -14.59 12.22
C GLU A 438 -11.70 -14.71 12.17
N ASP A 439 -11.08 -14.79 13.35
CA ASP A 439 -9.64 -15.01 13.55
C ASP A 439 -8.73 -14.21 12.58
N PHE A 440 -9.05 -12.93 12.39
CA PHE A 440 -8.39 -12.05 11.42
C PHE A 440 -6.85 -12.13 11.48
N PHE A 441 -6.25 -11.94 12.67
CA PHE A 441 -4.80 -11.90 12.81
C PHE A 441 -4.14 -13.21 12.34
N PRO A 442 -4.56 -14.40 12.78
CA PRO A 442 -4.11 -15.67 12.20
C PRO A 442 -4.33 -15.84 10.70
N SER A 443 -5.39 -15.28 10.12
CA SER A 443 -5.81 -15.59 8.73
C SER A 443 -5.11 -14.75 7.64
N VAL A 444 -4.55 -13.58 7.98
CA VAL A 444 -3.95 -12.66 7.01
C VAL A 444 -2.88 -13.31 6.14
N ARG A 445 -3.08 -13.29 4.81
CA ARG A 445 -2.06 -13.75 3.86
C ARG A 445 -0.89 -12.76 3.74
N TRP A 446 0.33 -13.28 3.73
CA TRP A 446 1.54 -12.46 3.67
C TRP A 446 1.79 -11.83 2.31
N ASP A 447 1.42 -12.50 1.23
CA ASP A 447 1.58 -11.99 -0.13
C ASP A 447 0.69 -10.78 -0.44
N HIS A 448 -0.53 -10.78 0.10
CA HIS A 448 -1.45 -9.63 0.06
C HIS A 448 -0.90 -8.41 0.80
N LEU A 449 -0.29 -8.64 1.97
CA LEU A 449 0.37 -7.58 2.73
C LEU A 449 1.61 -7.06 1.99
N GLU A 450 2.44 -7.98 1.50
CA GLU A 450 3.67 -7.65 0.78
C GLU A 450 3.37 -6.82 -0.47
N ALA A 451 2.37 -7.20 -1.28
CA ALA A 451 1.97 -6.46 -2.48
C ALA A 451 1.54 -5.03 -2.14
N ARG A 452 0.82 -4.82 -1.03
CA ARG A 452 0.43 -3.48 -0.53
C ARG A 452 1.63 -2.66 -0.09
N LEU A 453 2.54 -3.25 0.67
CA LEU A 453 3.76 -2.58 1.12
C LEU A 453 4.66 -2.20 -0.06
N GLN A 454 4.83 -3.09 -1.04
CA GLN A 454 5.61 -2.83 -2.26
C GLN A 454 4.97 -1.74 -3.12
N ALA A 455 3.64 -1.69 -3.25
CA ALA A 455 2.98 -0.62 -4.01
C ALA A 455 3.12 0.77 -3.36
N LEU A 456 3.24 0.83 -2.03
CA LEU A 456 3.36 2.08 -1.28
C LEU A 456 4.81 2.55 -1.12
N TYR A 457 5.75 1.62 -0.95
CA TYR A 457 7.13 1.91 -0.57
C TYR A 457 8.17 1.41 -1.59
N GLY A 458 7.73 0.79 -2.68
CA GLY A 458 8.60 0.33 -3.76
C GLY A 458 9.56 -0.77 -3.33
N ASP A 459 10.80 -0.67 -3.81
CA ASP A 459 11.91 -1.59 -3.52
C ASP A 459 12.70 -1.21 -2.25
N ASP A 460 12.12 -0.43 -1.33
CA ASP A 460 12.81 -0.06 -0.09
C ASP A 460 13.08 -1.31 0.77
N PRO A 461 14.32 -1.53 1.27
CA PRO A 461 14.67 -2.70 2.08
C PRO A 461 13.87 -2.80 3.39
N LEU A 462 13.21 -1.73 3.81
CA LEU A 462 12.28 -1.75 4.93
C LEU A 462 11.09 -2.70 4.69
N VAL A 463 10.65 -2.89 3.44
CA VAL A 463 9.55 -3.80 3.10
C VAL A 463 9.88 -5.24 3.51
N GLU A 464 11.06 -5.73 3.12
CA GLU A 464 11.52 -7.07 3.50
C GLU A 464 11.65 -7.22 5.02
N LEU A 465 12.20 -6.21 5.72
CA LEU A 465 12.27 -6.27 7.18
C LEU A 465 10.89 -6.32 7.84
N MET A 466 9.91 -5.58 7.31
CA MET A 466 8.52 -5.64 7.77
C MET A 466 7.92 -7.02 7.59
N MET A 467 8.18 -7.65 6.44
CA MET A 467 7.75 -9.03 6.17
C MET A 467 8.47 -10.04 7.05
N ASP A 468 9.77 -9.88 7.30
CA ASP A 468 10.53 -10.73 8.21
C ASP A 468 9.94 -10.73 9.62
N TRP A 469 9.44 -9.60 10.15
CA TRP A 469 8.75 -9.59 11.45
C TRP A 469 7.42 -10.36 11.41
N MET A 470 6.68 -10.30 10.30
CA MET A 470 5.41 -11.05 10.18
C MET A 470 5.66 -12.55 10.01
N ARG A 471 6.77 -12.92 9.36
CA ARG A 471 7.24 -14.29 9.13
C ARG A 471 8.08 -14.85 10.29
N ALA A 472 8.54 -14.02 11.22
CA ALA A 472 9.45 -14.38 12.32
C ALA A 472 8.99 -15.65 13.04
N PRO A 473 9.79 -16.72 13.16
CA PRO A 473 9.37 -18.02 13.73
C PRO A 473 8.69 -17.91 15.10
N MET A 474 7.81 -18.86 15.43
CA MET A 474 7.05 -18.85 16.68
C MET A 474 7.24 -20.21 17.33
N GLN A 475 7.28 -20.22 18.66
CA GLN A 475 7.37 -21.44 19.42
C GLN A 475 6.48 -21.37 20.65
N TRP A 476 6.05 -22.54 21.11
CA TRP A 476 5.31 -22.73 22.35
C TRP A 476 6.07 -23.72 23.22
N GLN A 477 6.62 -23.25 24.34
CA GLN A 477 7.40 -24.09 25.26
C GLN A 477 8.57 -24.79 24.55
N GLY A 478 9.27 -24.05 23.69
CA GLY A 478 10.40 -24.56 22.89
C GLY A 478 10.01 -25.41 21.67
N ARG A 479 8.71 -25.66 21.42
CA ARG A 479 8.25 -26.39 20.22
C ARG A 479 7.90 -25.42 19.10
N PRO A 480 8.48 -25.54 17.90
CA PRO A 480 8.20 -24.61 16.79
C PRO A 480 6.79 -24.80 16.22
N LEU A 481 6.20 -23.71 15.76
CA LEU A 481 4.93 -23.68 15.03
C LEU A 481 5.19 -23.42 13.55
N LYS A 482 4.59 -24.26 12.69
CA LYS A 482 4.57 -24.04 11.24
C LYS A 482 3.45 -23.07 10.90
N ARG A 483 3.76 -21.98 10.19
CA ARG A 483 2.77 -21.08 9.62
C ARG A 483 3.21 -20.56 8.27
N ASP A 484 2.22 -20.31 7.42
CA ASP A 484 2.31 -19.75 6.07
C ASP A 484 1.59 -18.39 5.97
N ARG A 485 0.93 -17.97 7.05
CA ARG A 485 0.10 -16.77 7.14
C ARG A 485 0.03 -16.22 8.57
N GLY A 486 -0.59 -15.07 8.70
CA GLY A 486 -0.98 -14.42 9.94
C GLY A 486 -0.04 -13.32 10.42
N LEU A 487 -0.55 -12.46 11.29
CA LEU A 487 0.14 -11.34 11.93
C LEU A 487 0.38 -11.64 13.43
N PRO A 488 1.61 -11.47 13.95
CA PRO A 488 1.90 -11.70 15.37
C PRO A 488 1.12 -10.78 16.32
N GLN A 489 0.21 -11.33 17.12
CA GLN A 489 -0.52 -10.55 18.13
C GLN A 489 0.41 -10.13 19.27
N GLY A 490 0.79 -8.86 19.32
CA GLY A 490 1.77 -8.31 20.27
C GLY A 490 2.88 -7.51 19.59
N SER A 491 3.02 -7.67 18.27
CA SER A 491 3.85 -6.78 17.45
C SER A 491 3.26 -5.37 17.41
N SER A 492 4.15 -4.37 17.42
CA SER A 492 3.75 -2.96 17.29
C SER A 492 3.29 -2.58 15.88
N LEU A 493 3.60 -3.40 14.87
CA LEU A 493 3.23 -3.15 13.47
C LEU A 493 1.95 -3.88 13.05
N SER A 494 1.63 -5.03 13.62
CA SER A 494 0.46 -5.81 13.22
C SER A 494 -0.86 -5.03 13.22
N PRO A 495 -1.15 -4.13 14.18
CA PRO A 495 -2.35 -3.30 14.12
C PRO A 495 -2.39 -2.32 12.93
N LEU A 496 -1.23 -1.79 12.52
CA LEU A 496 -1.12 -0.89 11.37
C LEU A 496 -1.36 -1.66 10.06
N PHE A 497 -0.77 -2.85 9.94
CA PHE A 497 -0.95 -3.72 8.77
C PHE A 497 -2.37 -4.30 8.67
N ALA A 498 -2.99 -4.58 9.82
CA ALA A 498 -4.40 -4.95 9.88
C ALA A 498 -5.29 -3.88 9.23
N ASN A 499 -5.09 -2.62 9.60
CA ASN A 499 -5.83 -1.51 8.99
C ASN A 499 -5.48 -1.28 7.53
N LEU A 500 -4.24 -1.51 7.12
CA LEU A 500 -3.83 -1.43 5.72
C LEU A 500 -4.55 -2.44 4.82
N LEU A 501 -4.72 -3.68 5.29
CA LEU A 501 -5.44 -4.72 4.56
C LEU A 501 -6.95 -4.47 4.56
N LEU A 502 -7.50 -4.06 5.71
CA LEU A 502 -8.94 -3.81 5.85
C LEU A 502 -9.40 -2.47 5.27
N ASP A 503 -8.51 -1.65 4.69
CA ASP A 503 -8.96 -0.43 3.99
C ASP A 503 -9.75 -0.80 2.73
N ASP A 504 -9.39 -1.88 2.01
CA ASP A 504 -10.16 -2.33 0.84
C ASP A 504 -11.60 -2.68 1.22
N PHE A 505 -11.75 -3.42 2.34
CA PHE A 505 -13.06 -3.71 2.93
C PHE A 505 -13.83 -2.42 3.27
N ASP A 506 -13.18 -1.42 3.88
CA ASP A 506 -13.80 -0.12 4.14
C ASP A 506 -14.25 0.59 2.85
N ARG A 507 -13.43 0.53 1.79
CA ARG A 507 -13.72 1.16 0.49
C ARG A 507 -14.81 0.45 -0.28
N ASP A 508 -14.93 -0.86 -0.16
CA ASP A 508 -16.02 -1.63 -0.78
C ASP A 508 -17.35 -1.29 -0.14
N MET A 509 -17.40 -1.15 1.18
CA MET A 509 -18.60 -0.66 1.87
C MET A 509 -18.95 0.77 1.43
N GLU A 510 -17.97 1.67 1.37
CA GLU A 510 -18.17 3.05 0.86
C GLU A 510 -18.73 3.04 -0.56
N ALA A 511 -18.17 2.21 -1.45
CA ALA A 511 -18.58 2.11 -2.85
C ALA A 511 -19.97 1.48 -3.03
N ALA A 512 -20.37 0.58 -2.15
CA ALA A 512 -21.72 0.05 -2.07
C ALA A 512 -22.74 1.03 -1.46
N GLY A 513 -22.28 2.20 -0.98
CA GLY A 513 -23.13 3.18 -0.31
C GLY A 513 -23.53 2.79 1.11
N LEU A 514 -22.81 1.83 1.71
CA LEU A 514 -23.01 1.36 3.07
C LEU A 514 -22.22 2.23 4.04
N ARG A 515 -22.83 2.58 5.18
CA ARG A 515 -22.15 3.34 6.24
C ARG A 515 -21.62 2.39 7.30
N MET A 516 -20.37 1.98 7.13
CA MET A 516 -19.70 1.11 8.08
C MET A 516 -18.89 1.93 9.11
N ILE A 517 -18.95 1.50 10.37
CA ILE A 517 -18.05 1.95 11.43
C ILE A 517 -17.26 0.72 11.90
N ARG A 518 -15.94 0.79 11.76
CA ARG A 518 -15.04 -0.34 12.06
C ARG A 518 -14.05 0.02 13.16
N PHE A 519 -13.77 -0.95 14.02
CA PHE A 519 -12.73 -0.89 15.03
C PHE A 519 -11.95 -2.21 15.02
N ALA A 520 -10.81 -2.21 14.31
CA ALA A 520 -10.04 -3.42 14.03
C ALA A 520 -10.86 -4.45 13.23
N ASP A 521 -11.09 -5.62 13.79
CA ASP A 521 -11.90 -6.75 13.28
C ASP A 521 -13.41 -6.60 13.55
N ASP A 522 -13.78 -5.78 14.55
CA ASP A 522 -15.17 -5.57 14.98
C ASP A 522 -15.83 -4.40 14.21
N PHE A 523 -16.98 -4.62 13.57
CA PHE A 523 -17.63 -3.60 12.75
C PHE A 523 -19.16 -3.65 12.83
N ILE A 524 -19.76 -2.50 12.51
CA ILE A 524 -21.20 -2.39 12.32
C ILE A 524 -21.49 -1.63 11.03
N ILE A 525 -22.53 -2.05 10.32
CA ILE A 525 -23.06 -1.35 9.15
C ILE A 525 -24.39 -0.75 9.54
N LEU A 526 -24.48 0.57 9.43
CA LEU A 526 -25.67 1.33 9.78
C LEU A 526 -26.59 1.42 8.56
N CYS A 527 -27.85 1.06 8.75
CA CYS A 527 -28.88 1.00 7.70
C CYS A 527 -30.13 1.80 8.08
N LYS A 528 -30.86 2.27 7.07
CA LYS A 528 -32.14 2.98 7.26
C LYS A 528 -33.31 2.02 7.44
N ASP A 529 -33.23 0.84 6.85
CA ASP A 529 -34.27 -0.18 6.86
C ASP A 529 -33.66 -1.60 7.03
N PRO A 530 -34.47 -2.61 7.41
CA PRO A 530 -33.96 -3.95 7.69
C PRO A 530 -33.58 -4.74 6.43
N GLU A 531 -34.13 -4.39 5.27
CA GLU A 531 -33.79 -5.07 4.01
C GLU A 531 -32.38 -4.70 3.58
N GLN A 532 -32.02 -3.42 3.70
CA GLN A 532 -30.65 -2.94 3.51
C GLN A 532 -29.67 -3.63 4.47
N ALA A 533 -30.04 -3.83 5.74
CA ALA A 533 -29.20 -4.53 6.71
C ALA A 533 -28.99 -6.01 6.37
N ARG A 534 -29.99 -6.68 5.78
CA ARG A 534 -29.85 -8.07 5.29
C ARG A 534 -29.01 -8.14 4.03
N ALA A 535 -29.24 -7.25 3.07
CA ALA A 535 -28.48 -7.18 1.82
C ALA A 535 -27.01 -6.79 2.04
N ALA A 536 -26.70 -6.07 3.12
CA ALA A 536 -25.32 -5.73 3.48
C ALA A 536 -24.47 -6.98 3.75
N ARG A 537 -25.07 -8.09 4.20
CA ARG A 537 -24.36 -9.34 4.48
C ARG A 537 -23.64 -9.88 3.24
N ASP A 538 -24.35 -10.00 2.11
CA ASP A 538 -23.79 -10.56 0.88
C ASP A 538 -22.60 -9.72 0.37
N ILE A 539 -22.69 -8.39 0.50
CA ILE A 539 -21.63 -7.46 0.11
C ILE A 539 -20.40 -7.60 1.02
N VAL A 540 -20.63 -7.78 2.33
CA VAL A 540 -19.57 -8.02 3.31
C VAL A 540 -18.89 -9.36 3.06
N GLU A 541 -19.65 -10.43 2.84
CA GLU A 541 -19.11 -11.76 2.57
C GLU A 541 -18.24 -11.74 1.32
N GLN A 542 -18.72 -11.15 0.23
CA GLN A 542 -17.94 -11.00 -1.01
C GLN A 542 -16.63 -10.22 -0.79
N SER A 543 -16.70 -9.07 -0.11
CA SER A 543 -15.51 -8.23 0.09
C SER A 543 -14.48 -8.86 1.04
N LEU A 544 -14.92 -9.68 2.02
CA LEU A 544 -14.01 -10.44 2.87
C LEU A 544 -13.42 -11.65 2.15
N GLU A 545 -14.18 -12.30 1.26
CA GLU A 545 -13.69 -13.41 0.44
C GLU A 545 -12.54 -12.98 -0.47
N ASP A 546 -12.59 -11.78 -1.06
CA ASP A 546 -11.49 -11.18 -1.83
C ASP A 546 -10.18 -11.03 -1.02
N LEU A 547 -10.26 -11.04 0.32
CA LEU A 547 -9.12 -10.98 1.25
C LEU A 547 -8.80 -12.33 1.91
N ASP A 548 -9.47 -13.42 1.50
CA ASP A 548 -9.44 -14.74 2.14
C ASP A 548 -9.83 -14.70 3.63
N LEU A 549 -10.81 -13.88 3.97
CA LEU A 549 -11.36 -13.71 5.33
C LEU A 549 -12.82 -14.15 5.39
N THR A 550 -13.27 -14.52 6.58
CA THR A 550 -14.64 -14.99 6.82
C THR A 550 -15.32 -14.23 7.97
N LEU A 551 -16.65 -14.19 7.94
CA LEU A 551 -17.44 -13.64 9.04
C LEU A 551 -17.53 -14.62 10.20
N LYS A 552 -17.58 -14.05 11.40
CA LYS A 552 -17.87 -14.79 12.62
C LYS A 552 -19.37 -14.96 12.81
N GLU A 553 -19.95 -16.00 12.22
CA GLU A 553 -21.41 -16.29 12.23
C GLU A 553 -22.08 -16.13 13.60
N LYS A 554 -21.43 -16.55 14.68
CA LYS A 554 -21.99 -16.48 16.04
C LYS A 554 -22.25 -15.06 16.55
N LYS A 555 -21.59 -14.04 15.97
CA LYS A 555 -21.76 -12.63 16.33
C LYS A 555 -22.60 -11.86 15.32
N THR A 556 -22.86 -12.43 14.14
CA THR A 556 -23.61 -11.80 13.07
C THR A 556 -25.08 -11.61 13.46
N ALA A 557 -25.56 -10.37 13.49
CA ALA A 557 -26.96 -10.08 13.79
C ALA A 557 -27.46 -8.80 13.11
N VAL A 558 -28.73 -8.81 12.68
CA VAL A 558 -29.46 -7.59 12.33
C VAL A 558 -30.22 -7.11 13.55
N ARG A 559 -30.02 -5.85 13.95
CA ARG A 559 -30.66 -5.26 15.13
C ARG A 559 -31.30 -3.91 14.81
N HIS A 560 -32.30 -3.55 15.60
CA HIS A 560 -32.87 -2.21 15.59
C HIS A 560 -32.36 -1.41 16.80
N PHE A 561 -32.12 -0.11 16.64
CA PHE A 561 -31.61 0.75 17.72
C PHE A 561 -32.52 0.79 18.97
N ARG A 562 -33.83 0.54 18.81
CA ARG A 562 -34.80 0.48 19.93
C ARG A 562 -34.61 -0.74 20.83
N ASP A 563 -34.08 -1.84 20.29
CA ASP A 563 -33.87 -3.08 21.04
C ASP A 563 -32.59 -2.99 21.89
N GLY A 564 -31.74 -2.01 21.55
CA GLY A 564 -30.44 -1.77 22.14
C GLY A 564 -29.37 -2.77 21.67
N PHE A 565 -28.14 -2.29 21.56
CA PHE A 565 -26.99 -3.12 21.18
C PHE A 565 -25.71 -2.67 21.88
N ARG A 566 -24.72 -3.56 21.97
CA ARG A 566 -23.46 -3.29 22.64
C ARG A 566 -22.32 -3.23 21.65
N TYR A 567 -21.61 -2.11 21.59
CA TYR A 567 -20.45 -1.96 20.71
C TYR A 567 -19.34 -1.21 21.44
N LEU A 568 -18.12 -1.75 21.43
CA LEU A 568 -16.91 -1.16 22.07
C LEU A 568 -17.07 -0.75 23.55
N GLY A 569 -17.91 -1.48 24.29
CA GLY A 569 -18.19 -1.23 25.71
C GLY A 569 -19.30 -0.22 25.99
N PHE A 570 -19.92 0.35 24.95
CA PHE A 570 -21.13 1.16 25.08
C PHE A 570 -22.38 0.30 24.88
N LEU A 571 -23.45 0.61 25.59
CA LEU A 571 -24.80 0.19 25.28
C LEU A 571 -25.50 1.35 24.57
N PHE A 572 -25.89 1.14 23.32
CA PHE A 572 -26.67 2.08 22.54
C PHE A 572 -28.15 1.75 22.68
N LEU A 573 -28.98 2.76 22.93
CA LEU A 573 -30.43 2.66 22.97
C LEU A 573 -31.01 3.94 22.37
N ASN A 574 -31.57 3.87 21.17
CA ASN A 574 -31.97 5.04 20.39
C ASN A 574 -30.82 6.05 20.22
N ASP A 575 -31.02 7.29 20.69
CA ASP A 575 -30.08 8.41 20.66
C ASP A 575 -29.08 8.41 21.82
N MET A 576 -29.16 7.43 22.72
CA MET A 576 -28.30 7.36 23.90
C MET A 576 -27.18 6.34 23.73
N ALA A 577 -26.00 6.68 24.25
CA ALA A 577 -24.87 5.76 24.40
C ALA A 577 -24.41 5.75 25.87
N LEU A 578 -24.66 4.65 26.57
CA LEU A 578 -24.30 4.47 27.98
C LEU A 578 -22.98 3.70 28.07
N ASP A 579 -22.00 4.24 28.79
CA ASP A 579 -20.76 3.50 29.07
C ASP A 579 -21.09 2.37 30.04
N SER A 580 -21.02 1.12 29.57
CA SER A 580 -21.33 -0.03 30.41
C SER A 580 -20.01 -0.52 31.02
N PRO A 581 -19.80 -0.39 32.34
CA PRO A 581 -18.60 -0.90 32.97
C PRO A 581 -18.43 -2.40 32.72
N ARG A 582 -17.18 -2.79 32.51
CA ARG A 582 -16.77 -4.14 32.10
C ARG A 582 -17.13 -5.13 33.22
N ARG A 583 -17.88 -6.20 32.91
CA ARG A 583 -18.03 -7.34 33.84
C ARG A 583 -16.65 -7.94 34.13
N GLN A 584 -16.38 -8.21 35.41
CA GLN A 584 -15.11 -8.77 35.89
C GLN A 584 -14.84 -10.15 35.26
N GLN A 585 -13.56 -10.43 35.03
CA GLN A 585 -13.04 -11.73 34.62
C GLN A 585 -13.53 -12.81 35.60
N ALA A 586 -14.24 -13.82 35.09
CA ALA A 586 -14.43 -15.05 35.83
C ALA A 586 -13.15 -15.90 35.69
N ASP A 587 -12.43 -16.12 36.78
CA ASP A 587 -11.29 -17.02 36.77
C ASP A 587 -11.78 -18.47 36.54
N ARG A 588 -11.26 -19.11 35.50
CA ARG A 588 -11.64 -20.46 35.09
C ARG A 588 -10.37 -21.25 34.75
N GLY A 589 -9.64 -21.65 35.79
CA GLY A 589 -8.60 -22.69 35.73
C GLY A 589 -7.32 -22.33 34.95
N PRO A 590 -6.54 -23.32 34.48
CA PRO A 590 -5.38 -23.09 33.62
C PRO A 590 -5.78 -22.96 32.13
N LEU A 591 -5.14 -22.05 31.40
CA LEU A 591 -5.30 -21.93 29.95
C LEU A 591 -4.54 -23.03 29.21
N ARG A 592 -5.09 -23.48 28.07
CA ARG A 592 -4.43 -24.38 27.13
C ARG A 592 -4.38 -23.73 25.76
N LEU A 593 -3.35 -24.09 24.98
CA LEU A 593 -3.24 -23.66 23.59
C LEU A 593 -4.51 -24.12 22.85
N PRO A 594 -5.21 -23.23 22.12
CA PRO A 594 -6.42 -23.62 21.39
C PRO A 594 -6.17 -24.70 20.33
N PRO A 595 -7.16 -25.56 19.98
CA PRO A 595 -7.00 -26.63 19.00
C PRO A 595 -6.41 -26.16 17.65
N GLU A 596 -6.86 -25.02 17.13
CA GLU A 596 -6.40 -24.44 15.87
C GLU A 596 -4.89 -24.12 15.90
N TRP A 597 -4.36 -23.73 17.06
CA TRP A 597 -2.92 -23.51 17.26
C TRP A 597 -2.14 -24.79 17.55
N GLN A 598 -2.78 -25.80 18.15
CA GLN A 598 -2.16 -27.11 18.37
C GLN A 598 -1.82 -27.82 17.06
N VAL A 599 -2.65 -27.65 16.02
CA VAL A 599 -2.41 -28.23 14.69
C VAL A 599 -1.11 -27.71 14.06
N LEU A 600 -0.69 -26.49 14.42
CA LEU A 600 0.52 -25.86 13.89
C LEU A 600 1.82 -26.37 14.52
N LEU A 601 1.75 -27.12 15.63
CA LEU A 601 2.94 -27.64 16.29
C LEU A 601 3.64 -28.66 15.38
N ALA A 602 4.92 -28.41 15.06
CA ALA A 602 5.67 -29.15 14.06
C ALA A 602 5.80 -30.66 14.37
N ASP A 603 5.83 -31.01 15.66
CA ASP A 603 5.88 -32.38 16.14
C ASP A 603 4.48 -32.85 16.54
N ARG A 604 3.73 -33.44 15.61
CA ARG A 604 2.76 -34.45 16.04
C ARG A 604 3.54 -35.73 16.30
N PRO A 605 3.60 -36.28 17.53
CA PRO A 605 3.91 -37.69 17.65
C PRO A 605 2.85 -38.45 16.85
N ALA A 606 3.28 -39.27 15.90
CA ALA A 606 2.44 -40.12 15.06
C ALA A 606 1.67 -41.22 15.85
N ARG A 607 1.25 -40.97 17.10
CA ARG A 607 0.68 -41.97 18.00
C ARG A 607 -0.62 -41.61 18.71
N GLU A 608 -1.21 -40.43 18.49
CA GLU A 608 -2.48 -40.06 19.18
C GLU A 608 -3.72 -39.94 18.28
N LEU A 609 -3.61 -40.19 16.97
CA LEU A 609 -4.78 -40.39 16.11
C LEU A 609 -5.30 -41.85 16.11
N SER A 610 -4.47 -42.81 16.54
CA SER A 610 -4.83 -44.24 16.54
C SER A 610 -5.44 -44.75 17.84
N ARG A 611 -5.50 -43.96 18.92
CA ARG A 611 -6.12 -44.37 20.19
C ARG A 611 -7.60 -43.99 20.32
N LYS A 612 -8.08 -42.95 19.64
CA LYS A 612 -9.52 -42.61 19.65
C LYS A 612 -10.37 -43.42 18.67
N GLN A 613 -9.76 -44.17 17.75
CA GLN A 613 -10.47 -45.14 16.89
C GLN A 613 -10.42 -46.59 17.42
N ALA A 614 -9.65 -46.85 18.49
CA ALA A 614 -9.54 -48.17 19.12
C ALA A 614 -10.35 -48.30 20.43
N GLU A 615 -10.98 -47.21 20.91
CA GLU A 615 -11.86 -47.21 22.10
C GLU A 615 -13.36 -46.99 21.72
N GLN A 616 -13.70 -47.09 20.43
CA GLN A 616 -15.09 -47.10 19.91
C GLN A 616 -15.36 -48.29 18.98
N GLY A 617 -14.55 -49.36 19.07
CA GLY A 617 -14.74 -50.62 18.36
C GLY A 617 -15.16 -51.73 19.30
#